data_AF-A0A9P6TPB8-F1
#
_entry.id   AF-A0A9P6TPB8-F1
#
_cell.length_a   1.000
_cell.length_b   1.000
_cell.length_c   1.000
_cell.angle_alpha   90.00
_cell.angle_beta   90.00
_cell.angle_gamma   90.00
#
_symmetry.space_group_name_H-M   'P 1'
#
loop_
_entity.id
_entity.type
_entity.pdbx_description
1 polymer ?
#
loop_
_entity_poly.entity_id
_entity_poly.type
_entity_poly.pdbx_seq_one_letter_code
_entity_poly.pdbx_strand_id
1 'polypeptide(L)'
;MSRLVSDQERARHWNDALMGLPRYSRLGLDLAVRRNRVEALLKSNPLPKRPGPKGPRTVVSAGFSGDYRYRGYLTVGSILTATQDIGALAYEGSRGIVFALEDTGIGERYGVIFEYGEFDWFLPHHVDACLAGTGLDAEGATDYQYQGDWALNEAFNRGEFKFW
;
A
#
# COMPACT_ATOMS: atom_id res chain seq x y z
N MET A 1 17.08 -9.55 -21.98
CA MET A 1 16.81 -8.76 -20.76
C MET A 1 16.00 -7.54 -21.17
N SER A 2 14.97 -7.18 -20.40
CA SER A 2 14.09 -6.04 -20.71
C SER A 2 14.89 -4.72 -20.77
N ARG A 3 14.59 -3.86 -21.75
CA ARG A 3 15.20 -2.53 -21.95
C ARG A 3 15.16 -1.65 -20.69
N LEU A 4 14.18 -1.91 -19.82
CA LEU A 4 13.94 -1.24 -18.55
C LEU A 4 15.01 -1.54 -17.50
N VAL A 5 15.61 -2.74 -17.53
CA VAL A 5 16.67 -3.16 -16.58
C VAL A 5 18.01 -2.49 -16.90
N SER A 6 18.25 -2.21 -18.18
CA SER A 6 19.49 -1.58 -18.68
C SER A 6 19.48 -0.05 -18.68
N ASP A 7 18.33 0.57 -18.41
CA ASP A 7 18.21 2.03 -18.37
C ASP A 7 18.73 2.58 -17.03
N GLN A 8 19.80 3.39 -17.08
CA GLN A 8 20.40 4.02 -15.91
C GLN A 8 19.70 5.33 -15.52
N GLU A 9 18.96 5.97 -16.43
CA GLU A 9 18.23 7.22 -16.16
C GLU A 9 16.77 6.98 -15.77
N ARG A 10 16.37 5.72 -15.58
CA ARG A 10 15.00 5.39 -15.18
C ARG A 10 14.61 6.04 -13.85
N ALA A 11 13.36 6.46 -13.76
CA ALA A 11 12.79 7.02 -12.53
C ALA A 11 12.95 6.06 -11.34
N ARG A 12 13.18 6.62 -10.15
CA ARG A 12 13.59 5.86 -8.95
C ARG A 12 12.60 4.75 -8.56
N HIS A 13 11.30 4.97 -8.74
CA HIS A 13 10.27 3.97 -8.44
C HIS A 13 10.42 2.67 -9.24
N TRP A 14 11.02 2.70 -10.44
CA TRP A 14 11.33 1.49 -11.19
C TRP A 14 12.43 0.66 -10.58
N ASN A 15 13.40 1.27 -9.87
CA ASN A 15 14.41 0.52 -9.13
C ASN A 15 13.76 -0.27 -7.99
N ASP A 16 12.85 0.37 -7.27
CA ASP A 16 12.18 -0.23 -6.12
C ASP A 16 11.27 -1.38 -6.55
N ALA A 17 10.50 -1.18 -7.63
CA ALA A 17 9.69 -2.22 -8.24
C ALA A 17 10.53 -3.41 -8.71
N LEU A 18 11.71 -3.17 -9.31
CA LEU A 18 12.63 -4.25 -9.71
C LEU A 18 13.21 -4.99 -8.50
N MET A 19 13.52 -4.30 -7.41
CA MET A 19 14.02 -4.93 -6.18
C MET A 19 12.95 -5.78 -5.48
N GLY A 20 11.67 -5.37 -5.55
CA GLY A 20 10.56 -6.10 -4.95
C GLY A 20 9.99 -7.24 -5.81
N LEU A 21 10.53 -7.46 -7.02
CA LEU A 21 10.24 -8.66 -7.79
C LEU A 21 10.72 -9.90 -7.00
N PRO A 22 9.87 -10.95 -6.88
CA PRO A 22 10.29 -12.16 -6.22
C PRO A 22 11.49 -12.75 -6.96
N ARG A 23 12.54 -13.11 -6.22
CA ARG A 23 13.76 -13.64 -6.84
C ARG A 23 13.42 -14.99 -7.45
N TYR A 24 13.82 -15.24 -8.70
CA TYR A 24 13.46 -16.46 -9.41
C TYR A 24 13.84 -17.74 -8.65
N SER A 25 14.93 -17.70 -7.86
CA SER A 25 15.39 -18.79 -7.01
C SER A 25 14.54 -19.06 -5.76
N ARG A 26 13.68 -18.10 -5.34
CA ARG A 26 12.84 -18.15 -4.14
C ARG A 26 11.38 -17.81 -4.38
N LEU A 27 10.97 -17.70 -5.65
CA LEU A 27 9.67 -17.21 -6.08
C LEU A 27 8.50 -17.93 -5.38
N GLY A 28 8.57 -19.26 -5.26
CA GLY A 28 7.51 -20.03 -4.60
C GLY A 28 7.39 -19.73 -3.10
N LEU A 29 8.51 -19.50 -2.40
CA LEU A 29 8.53 -19.19 -0.98
C LEU A 29 8.05 -17.76 -0.72
N ASP A 30 8.54 -16.80 -1.51
CA ASP A 30 8.16 -15.39 -1.39
C ASP A 30 6.65 -15.19 -1.67
N LEU A 31 6.12 -15.88 -2.69
CA LEU A 31 4.68 -15.87 -2.99
C LEU A 31 3.85 -16.56 -1.90
N ALA A 32 4.33 -17.67 -1.34
CA ALA A 32 3.63 -18.36 -0.26
C ALA A 32 3.59 -17.52 1.02
N VAL A 33 4.69 -16.84 1.37
CA VAL A 33 4.75 -15.92 2.52
C VAL A 33 3.77 -14.77 2.34
N ARG A 34 3.76 -14.12 1.16
CA ARG A 34 2.79 -13.06 0.86
C ARG A 34 1.36 -13.59 0.98
N ARG A 35 1.05 -14.72 0.33
CA ARG A 35 -0.29 -15.33 0.37
C ARG A 35 -0.76 -15.64 1.79
N ASN A 36 0.11 -16.21 2.63
CA ASN A 36 -0.23 -16.54 4.01
C ASN A 36 -0.56 -15.29 4.84
N ARG A 37 0.15 -14.17 4.62
CA ARG A 37 -0.18 -12.89 5.27
C ARG A 37 -1.54 -12.35 4.81
N VAL A 38 -1.82 -12.42 3.51
CA VAL A 38 -3.14 -12.04 2.97
C VAL A 38 -4.24 -12.85 3.62
N GLU A 39 -4.09 -14.17 3.67
CA GLU A 39 -5.09 -15.05 4.27
C GLU A 39 -5.27 -14.75 5.78
N ALA A 40 -4.20 -14.41 6.50
CA ALA A 40 -4.28 -13.99 7.89
C ALA A 40 -5.06 -12.67 8.06
N LEU A 41 -4.81 -11.66 7.22
CA LEU A 41 -5.54 -10.39 7.23
C LEU A 41 -7.01 -10.54 6.83
N LEU A 42 -7.30 -11.40 5.85
CA LEU A 42 -8.67 -11.70 5.45
C LEU A 42 -9.47 -12.39 6.55
N LYS A 43 -8.81 -13.22 7.37
CA LYS A 43 -9.43 -13.88 8.53
C LYS A 43 -9.68 -12.91 9.68
N SER A 44 -8.75 -11.99 9.96
CA SER A 44 -8.89 -11.03 11.06
C SER A 44 -9.91 -9.93 10.75
N ASN A 45 -10.06 -9.53 9.49
CA ASN A 45 -10.96 -8.48 9.06
C ASN A 45 -11.94 -8.97 7.99
N PRO A 46 -12.96 -9.79 8.30
CA PRO A 46 -13.88 -10.33 7.29
C PRO A 46 -14.61 -9.21 6.54
N LEU A 47 -14.83 -9.40 5.23
CA LEU A 47 -15.57 -8.44 4.39
C LEU A 47 -16.95 -8.11 5.01
N PRO A 48 -17.37 -6.83 5.04
CA PRO A 48 -18.75 -6.53 5.40
C PRO A 48 -19.67 -7.23 4.41
N LYS A 49 -20.66 -7.96 4.93
CA LYS A 49 -21.68 -8.63 4.12
C LYS A 49 -22.44 -7.55 3.35
N ARG A 50 -22.14 -7.38 2.06
CA ARG A 50 -22.91 -6.49 1.18
C ARG A 50 -24.39 -6.89 1.30
N PRO A 51 -25.30 -6.00 1.71
CA PRO A 51 -26.72 -6.31 1.68
C PRO A 51 -27.09 -6.63 0.23
N GLY A 52 -27.62 -7.84 0.00
CA GLY A 52 -28.00 -8.29 -1.33
C GLY A 52 -28.97 -7.30 -2.01
N PRO A 53 -28.94 -7.21 -3.35
CA PRO A 53 -29.74 -6.21 -4.06
C PRO A 53 -31.23 -6.52 -3.89
N LYS A 54 -31.95 -5.72 -3.10
CA LYS A 54 -33.42 -5.71 -3.04
C LYS A 54 -33.94 -4.53 -3.84
N GLY A 55 -34.00 -4.64 -5.17
CA GLY A 55 -34.72 -3.66 -5.98
C GLY A 55 -34.29 -3.59 -7.46
N PRO A 56 -35.18 -3.09 -8.34
CA PRO A 56 -34.90 -2.98 -9.77
C PRO A 56 -33.85 -1.89 -10.02
N ARG A 57 -32.83 -2.25 -10.80
CA ARG A 57 -31.68 -1.40 -11.15
C ARG A 57 -32.10 -0.15 -11.91
N THR A 58 -32.08 1.00 -11.26
CA THR A 58 -31.80 2.28 -11.93
C THR A 58 -30.31 2.34 -12.22
N VAL A 59 -29.94 2.57 -13.49
CA VAL A 59 -28.56 2.79 -13.91
C VAL A 59 -28.16 4.19 -13.42
N VAL A 60 -27.72 4.27 -12.16
CA VAL A 60 -27.08 5.46 -11.62
C VAL A 60 -25.62 5.37 -12.01
N SER A 61 -25.15 6.40 -12.72
CA SER A 61 -23.77 6.88 -12.91
C SER A 61 -22.62 5.94 -12.51
N ALA A 62 -21.60 5.83 -13.37
CA ALA A 62 -20.31 5.19 -13.09
C ALA A 62 -19.50 5.93 -11.99
N GLY A 63 -20.07 6.05 -10.80
CA GLY A 63 -19.49 6.67 -9.61
C GLY A 63 -19.13 5.59 -8.60
N PHE A 64 -17.83 5.54 -8.27
CA PHE A 64 -17.24 4.88 -7.12
C PHE A 64 -17.74 3.45 -6.85
N SER A 65 -17.10 2.48 -7.50
CA SER A 65 -17.14 1.13 -6.95
C SER A 65 -16.34 1.12 -5.66
N GLY A 66 -17.07 0.96 -4.57
CA GLY A 66 -16.53 0.71 -3.25
C GLY A 66 -15.81 -0.63 -3.18
N ASP A 67 -14.63 -0.66 -3.78
CA ASP A 67 -13.91 -1.89 -4.06
C ASP A 67 -12.65 -1.94 -3.22
N TYR A 68 -12.52 -3.07 -2.52
CA TYR A 68 -11.36 -3.51 -1.75
C TYR A 68 -10.20 -3.89 -2.70
N ARG A 69 -9.79 -2.96 -3.56
CA ARG A 69 -8.96 -3.21 -4.74
C ARG A 69 -7.58 -3.76 -4.39
N TYR A 70 -6.96 -3.23 -3.35
CA TYR A 70 -5.63 -3.66 -2.90
C TYR A 70 -5.69 -4.55 -1.67
N ARG A 71 -6.86 -5.10 -1.35
CA ARG A 71 -6.99 -5.98 -0.19
C ARG A 71 -6.13 -7.22 -0.38
N GLY A 72 -5.13 -7.36 0.48
CA GLY A 72 -4.10 -8.40 0.37
C GLY A 72 -2.92 -8.07 -0.56
N TYR A 73 -2.99 -6.98 -1.31
CA TYR A 73 -1.86 -6.49 -2.10
C TYR A 73 -1.07 -5.42 -1.35
N LEU A 74 -1.79 -4.50 -0.69
CA LEU A 74 -1.21 -3.53 0.22
C LEU A 74 -1.57 -3.94 1.64
N THR A 75 -0.54 -4.17 2.44
CA THR A 75 -0.65 -4.55 3.84
C THR A 75 0.08 -3.56 4.71
N VAL A 76 -0.18 -3.55 6.02
CA VAL A 76 0.64 -2.78 6.96
C VAL A 76 2.11 -3.22 6.81
N GLY A 77 3.01 -2.24 6.71
CA GLY A 77 4.42 -2.41 6.39
C GLY A 77 4.77 -2.38 4.90
N SER A 78 3.81 -2.44 3.97
CA SER A 78 4.14 -2.42 2.54
C SER A 78 4.75 -1.08 2.11
N ILE A 79 5.82 -1.14 1.31
CA ILE A 79 6.53 0.03 0.79
C ILE A 79 5.91 0.45 -0.54
N LEU A 80 5.55 1.72 -0.60
CA LEU A 80 5.07 2.43 -1.77
C LEU A 80 6.13 3.45 -2.21
N THR A 81 6.16 3.77 -3.50
CA THR A 81 6.98 4.88 -4.00
C THR A 81 6.08 5.89 -4.71
N ALA A 82 6.28 7.18 -4.42
CA ALA A 82 5.61 8.26 -5.12
C ALA A 82 6.04 8.27 -6.60
N THR A 83 5.06 8.18 -7.50
CA THR A 83 5.30 8.21 -8.96
C THR A 83 5.32 9.61 -9.54
N GLN A 84 4.88 10.59 -8.75
CA GLN A 84 4.84 12.01 -9.05
C GLN A 84 4.84 12.79 -7.72
N ASP A 85 5.02 14.11 -7.79
CA ASP A 85 4.91 14.96 -6.61
C ASP A 85 3.47 14.94 -6.04
N ILE A 86 3.36 14.76 -4.72
CA ILE A 86 2.10 14.72 -3.99
C ILE A 86 1.99 15.98 -3.14
N GLY A 87 1.85 17.13 -3.80
CA GLY A 87 1.80 18.43 -3.13
C GLY A 87 3.01 18.66 -2.23
N ALA A 88 2.78 18.91 -0.94
CA ALA A 88 3.83 19.07 0.07
C ALA A 88 4.15 17.78 0.85
N LEU A 89 3.42 16.69 0.61
CA LEU A 89 3.56 15.44 1.36
C LEU A 89 4.79 14.63 0.95
N ALA A 90 5.02 14.53 -0.36
CA ALA A 90 6.08 13.70 -0.92
C ALA A 90 6.51 14.20 -2.29
N TYR A 91 7.80 14.04 -2.61
CA TYR A 91 8.34 14.28 -3.94
C TYR A 91 8.33 13.00 -4.77
N GLU A 92 8.42 13.14 -6.10
CA GLU A 92 8.59 11.99 -6.98
C GLU A 92 9.80 11.14 -6.54
N GLY A 93 9.57 9.83 -6.38
CA GLY A 93 10.57 8.87 -5.95
C GLY A 93 10.73 8.74 -4.44
N SER A 94 10.04 9.55 -3.63
CA SER A 94 10.00 9.36 -2.18
C SER A 94 9.27 8.07 -1.81
N ARG A 95 9.78 7.39 -0.79
CA ARG A 95 9.18 6.16 -0.29
C ARG A 95 8.18 6.44 0.83
N GLY A 96 7.09 5.69 0.80
CA GLY A 96 6.07 5.66 1.84
C GLY A 96 5.90 4.25 2.38
N ILE A 97 5.57 4.12 3.66
CA ILE A 97 5.21 2.85 4.29
C ILE A 97 3.75 2.91 4.69
N VAL A 98 2.99 1.87 4.33
CA VAL A 98 1.61 1.72 4.79
C VAL A 98 1.63 1.43 6.29
N PHE A 99 1.19 2.37 7.14
CA PHE A 99 1.16 2.17 8.59
C PHE A 99 -0.19 1.66 9.09
N ALA A 100 -1.28 1.88 8.33
CA ALA A 100 -2.62 1.45 8.72
C ALA A 100 -3.52 1.17 7.50
N LEU A 101 -4.48 0.29 7.73
CA LEU A 101 -5.59 0.01 6.83
C LEU A 101 -6.87 0.28 7.60
N GLU A 102 -7.76 1.08 7.03
CA GLU A 102 -9.05 1.38 7.65
C GLU A 102 -10.20 1.11 6.68
N ASP A 103 -11.19 0.35 7.16
CA ASP A 103 -12.43 0.10 6.42
C ASP A 103 -13.41 1.26 6.66
N THR A 104 -13.75 1.96 5.58
CA THR A 104 -14.70 3.08 5.58
C THR A 104 -16.16 2.62 5.41
N GLY A 105 -16.40 1.31 5.32
CA GLY A 105 -17.72 0.70 5.06
C GLY A 105 -18.11 0.69 3.57
N ILE A 106 -17.54 1.61 2.78
CA ILE A 106 -17.65 1.64 1.32
C ILE A 106 -16.33 1.28 0.63
N GLY A 107 -15.29 0.89 1.36
CA GLY A 107 -13.97 0.56 0.81
C GLY A 107 -12.86 0.74 1.83
N GLU A 108 -11.62 0.53 1.42
CA GLU A 108 -10.43 0.70 2.27
C GLU A 108 -9.77 2.06 2.01
N ARG A 109 -9.23 2.67 3.06
CA ARG A 109 -8.22 3.73 2.96
C ARG A 109 -6.91 3.25 3.57
N TYR A 110 -5.81 3.73 3.01
CA TYR A 110 -4.45 3.32 3.32
C TYR A 110 -3.72 4.50 3.95
N GLY A 111 -3.35 4.39 5.22
CA GLY A 111 -2.50 5.36 5.89
C GLY A 111 -1.06 5.14 5.45
N VAL A 112 -0.43 6.15 4.86
CA VAL A 112 0.95 6.08 4.36
C VAL A 112 1.78 7.17 5.01
N ILE A 113 2.91 6.78 5.61
CA ILE A 113 3.91 7.69 6.16
C ILE A 113 5.13 7.72 5.24
N PHE A 114 5.58 8.91 4.86
CA PHE A 114 6.70 9.11 3.96
C PHE A 114 8.03 9.26 4.72
N GLU A 115 9.13 9.12 3.99
CA GLU A 115 10.50 9.21 4.52
C GLU A 115 10.82 10.53 5.26
N TYR A 116 10.04 11.58 5.02
CA TYR A 116 10.17 12.88 5.69
C TYR A 116 9.32 13.02 6.96
N GLY A 117 8.51 12.01 7.30
CA GLY A 117 7.64 11.99 8.48
C GLY A 117 6.23 12.51 8.22
N GLU A 118 5.98 13.15 7.09
CA GLU A 118 4.64 13.51 6.64
C GLU A 118 3.82 12.24 6.34
N PHE A 119 2.53 12.26 6.69
CA PHE A 119 1.64 11.14 6.45
C PHE A 119 0.25 11.60 6.04
N ASP A 120 -0.44 10.77 5.26
CA ASP A 120 -1.83 11.02 4.88
C ASP A 120 -2.58 9.70 4.59
N TRP A 121 -3.89 9.80 4.43
CA TRP A 121 -4.80 8.70 4.11
C TRP A 121 -5.17 8.71 2.64
N PHE A 122 -4.78 7.64 1.94
CA PHE A 122 -5.03 7.47 0.52
C PHE A 122 -6.20 6.53 0.26
N LEU A 123 -7.09 6.93 -0.65
CA LEU A 123 -8.10 6.06 -1.22
C LEU A 123 -7.49 5.23 -2.36
N PRO A 124 -8.09 4.10 -2.77
CA PRO A 124 -7.48 3.22 -3.77
C PRO A 124 -7.14 3.94 -5.08
N HIS A 125 -7.99 4.86 -5.53
CA HIS A 125 -7.73 5.63 -6.75
C HIS A 125 -6.64 6.70 -6.57
N HIS A 126 -6.43 7.22 -5.35
CA HIS A 126 -5.28 8.09 -5.07
C HIS A 126 -4.00 7.28 -5.14
N VAL A 127 -3.99 6.06 -4.60
CA VAL A 127 -2.86 5.14 -4.73
C VAL A 127 -2.57 4.89 -6.21
N ASP A 128 -3.56 4.48 -7.02
CA ASP A 128 -3.38 4.27 -8.47
C ASP A 128 -2.83 5.51 -9.21
N ALA A 129 -3.19 6.72 -8.75
CA ALA A 129 -2.83 7.96 -9.41
C ALA A 129 -1.40 8.43 -9.09
N CYS A 130 -0.94 8.29 -7.85
CA CYS A 130 0.33 8.90 -7.41
C CYS A 130 1.29 7.97 -6.67
N LEU A 131 0.92 6.71 -6.41
CA LEU A 131 1.74 5.75 -5.68
C LEU A 131 1.89 4.45 -6.45
N ALA A 132 3.09 3.89 -6.45
CA ALA A 132 3.35 2.56 -6.99
C ALA A 132 3.69 1.60 -5.85
N GLY A 133 3.02 0.45 -5.83
CA GLY A 133 3.41 -0.68 -4.98
C GLY A 133 4.75 -1.24 -5.44
N THR A 134 5.73 -1.28 -4.54
CA THR A 134 7.05 -1.82 -4.84
C THR A 134 7.12 -3.34 -4.69
N GLY A 135 6.17 -3.93 -3.94
CA GLY A 135 6.23 -5.32 -3.49
C GLY A 135 7.22 -5.56 -2.36
N LEU A 136 7.92 -4.54 -1.88
CA LEU A 136 8.75 -4.61 -0.69
C LEU A 136 7.89 -4.37 0.56
N ASP A 137 8.32 -4.93 1.68
CA ASP A 137 7.75 -4.67 2.99
C ASP A 137 8.86 -4.16 3.91
N ALA A 138 8.57 -3.11 4.68
CA ALA A 138 9.46 -2.54 5.66
C ALA A 138 9.63 -3.49 6.85
N GLU A 139 10.89 -3.73 7.22
CA GLU A 139 11.23 -4.59 8.35
C GLU A 139 10.70 -3.99 9.66
N GLY A 140 9.96 -4.78 10.44
CA GLY A 140 9.42 -4.36 11.74
C GLY A 140 8.12 -3.54 11.68
N ALA A 141 7.73 -3.03 10.51
CA ALA A 141 6.52 -2.23 10.35
C ALA A 141 5.25 -3.07 10.19
N THR A 142 5.36 -4.37 9.86
CA THR A 142 4.22 -5.25 9.55
C THR A 142 3.26 -5.49 10.72
N ASP A 143 3.77 -5.40 11.95
CA ASP A 143 2.99 -5.60 13.18
C ASP A 143 2.64 -4.27 13.87
N TYR A 144 2.93 -3.15 13.21
CA TYR A 144 2.62 -1.83 13.75
C TYR A 144 1.10 -1.67 13.91
N GLN A 145 0.70 -1.19 15.08
CA GLN A 145 -0.69 -0.88 15.37
C GLN A 145 -0.84 0.64 15.51
N TYR A 146 -1.63 1.21 14.62
CA TYR A 146 -1.92 2.63 14.65
C TYR A 146 -2.79 3.00 15.87
N GLN A 147 -2.26 3.87 16.73
CA GLN A 147 -2.90 4.33 17.97
C GLN A 147 -3.27 5.83 17.95
N GLY A 148 -3.05 6.51 16.82
CA GLY A 148 -3.26 7.94 16.64
C GLY A 148 -2.00 8.68 16.17
N ASP A 149 -2.19 9.88 15.63
CA ASP A 149 -1.15 10.72 15.01
C ASP A 149 0.06 10.94 15.91
N TRP A 150 -0.17 11.18 17.21
CA TRP A 150 0.92 11.40 18.17
C TRP A 150 1.84 10.18 18.30
N ALA A 151 1.25 8.99 18.44
CA ALA A 151 2.00 7.74 18.57
C ALA A 151 2.71 7.37 17.25
N LEU A 152 2.11 7.70 16.11
CA LEU A 152 2.74 7.55 14.80
C LEU A 152 3.99 8.42 14.67
N ASN A 153 3.88 9.70 15.01
CA ASN A 153 5.02 10.62 15.01
C ASN A 153 6.12 10.17 15.98
N GLU A 154 5.76 9.70 17.17
CA GLU A 154 6.74 9.18 18.13
C GLU A 154 7.46 7.94 17.58
N ALA A 155 6.72 6.97 17.03
CA ALA A 155 7.27 5.76 16.40
C ALA A 155 8.20 6.10 15.22
N PHE A 156 7.82 7.07 14.39
CA PHE A 156 8.67 7.58 13.31
C PHE A 156 9.97 8.19 13.85
N ASN A 157 9.88 9.06 14.85
CA ASN A 157 11.05 9.69 15.46
C ASN A 157 11.97 8.69 16.18
N ARG A 158 11.42 7.56 16.67
CA ARG A 158 12.20 6.43 17.21
C ARG A 158 12.88 5.59 16.14
N GLY A 159 12.57 5.80 14.86
CA GLY A 159 13.13 5.04 13.74
C GLY A 159 12.49 3.65 13.57
N GLU A 160 11.25 3.46 14.02
CA GLU A 160 10.51 2.20 13.84
C GLU A 160 10.20 1.94 12.36
N PHE A 161 10.10 2.98 11.53
CA PHE A 161 9.85 2.89 10.10
C PHE A 161 11.15 2.89 9.29
N LYS A 162 11.58 1.70 8.86
CA LYS A 162 12.75 1.52 7.99
C LYS A 162 12.34 1.48 6.52
N PHE A 163 12.77 2.50 5.77
CA PHE A 163 12.48 2.61 4.33
C PHE A 163 13.47 1.84 3.44
N TRP A 164 14.45 1.14 4.02
CA TRP A 164 15.57 0.46 3.36
C TRP A 164 15.86 -0.91 3.96
#